data_AF-A0A9D4U0M5-F1
#
_entry.id   AF-A0A9D4U0M5-F1
#
_cell.length_a   1.000
_cell.length_b   1.000
_cell.length_c   1.000
_cell.angle_alpha   90.00
_cell.angle_beta   90.00
_cell.angle_gamma   90.00
#
_symmetry.space_group_name_H-M   'P 1'
#
loop_
_entity.id
_entity.type
_entity.pdbx_description
1 polymer ?
#
loop_
_entity_poly.entity_id
_entity_poly.type
_entity_poly.pdbx_seq_one_letter_code
_entity_poly.pdbx_strand_id
1 'polypeptide(L)'
;MQMKSINTLQNFVLMRQKDYTDRLRSTEQDRDSIEHEVGLFVKTCRERIDFLTAMIEKEEIVGHPRWFSGRAGSSGNADMVAHQHGVVLILSERLHSVTALFDRFRAARFQEAIEKSMPRWRKGEKSKKSNTWADNQEHGKEEASIVQDLKQDLLEEETHALQVELTNLLDTAQETERKMIEMSALNHLFSTHVLHQAQQIEKLYQQALDATENVEKGNKEIRKAIGRSNSSRTFLLLFLFVLPLALLFLHWYN
;
A
#
# COMPACT_ATOMS: atom_id res chain seq x y z
N MET A 1 -15.91 12.83 -1.70
CA MET A 1 -15.08 13.17 -2.89
C MET A 1 -13.94 12.18 -3.14
N GLN A 2 -13.30 11.60 -2.13
CA GLN A 2 -12.14 10.71 -2.31
C GLN A 2 -12.45 9.35 -2.96
N MET A 3 -13.53 8.67 -2.55
CA MET A 3 -14.03 7.46 -3.23
C MET A 3 -14.28 7.66 -4.73
N LYS A 4 -14.69 8.87 -5.14
CA LYS A 4 -14.88 9.19 -6.56
C LYS A 4 -13.54 9.27 -7.29
N SER A 5 -12.47 9.80 -6.67
CA SER A 5 -11.16 9.89 -7.32
C SER A 5 -10.50 8.52 -7.49
N ILE A 6 -10.62 7.64 -6.50
CA ILE A 6 -10.09 6.27 -6.61
C ILE A 6 -10.89 5.47 -7.64
N ASN A 7 -12.23 5.61 -7.67
CA ASN A 7 -13.04 4.98 -8.72
C ASN A 7 -12.76 5.56 -10.12
N THR A 8 -12.47 6.86 -10.25
CA THR A 8 -12.06 7.41 -11.55
C THR A 8 -10.69 6.89 -11.96
N LEU A 9 -9.74 6.71 -11.04
CA LEU A 9 -8.45 6.08 -11.34
C LEU A 9 -8.64 4.63 -11.75
N GLN A 10 -9.44 3.87 -11.01
CA GLN A 10 -9.72 2.47 -11.33
C GLN A 10 -10.36 2.35 -12.71
N ASN A 11 -11.36 3.18 -13.02
CA ASN A 11 -11.98 3.21 -14.34
C ASN A 11 -11.02 3.68 -15.43
N PHE A 12 -10.13 4.63 -15.14
CA PHE A 12 -9.11 5.09 -16.08
C PHE A 12 -8.08 4.01 -16.38
N VAL A 13 -7.57 3.33 -15.35
CA VAL A 13 -6.65 2.20 -15.48
C VAL A 13 -7.31 1.04 -16.22
N LEU A 14 -8.59 0.73 -15.96
CA LEU A 14 -9.32 -0.32 -16.66
C LEU A 14 -9.70 0.06 -18.10
N MET A 15 -10.10 1.31 -18.36
CA MET A 15 -10.36 1.78 -19.73
C MET A 15 -9.09 1.75 -20.56
N ARG A 16 -7.98 2.24 -19.99
CA ARG A 16 -6.70 2.28 -20.68
C ARG A 16 -5.96 0.97 -20.67
N GLN A 17 -6.36 -0.03 -19.88
CA GLN A 17 -5.77 -1.38 -19.92
C GLN A 17 -5.68 -1.89 -21.35
N LYS A 18 -6.77 -1.76 -22.12
CA LYS A 18 -6.82 -2.20 -23.51
C LYS A 18 -5.87 -1.41 -24.41
N ASP A 19 -5.76 -0.10 -24.19
CA ASP A 19 -4.82 0.77 -24.92
C ASP A 19 -3.36 0.55 -24.49
N TYR A 20 -3.14 0.06 -23.26
CA TYR A 20 -1.82 -0.23 -22.71
C TYR A 20 -1.25 -1.54 -23.24
N THR A 21 -2.10 -2.58 -23.31
CA THR A 21 -1.72 -3.91 -23.79
C THR A 21 -1.72 -4.03 -25.33
N ASP A 22 -2.48 -3.20 -26.04
CA ASP A 22 -2.66 -3.35 -27.49
C ASP A 22 -1.56 -2.60 -28.28
N ARG A 23 -0.61 -3.39 -28.79
CA ARG A 23 0.66 -2.96 -29.40
C ARG A 23 0.52 -2.11 -30.68
N LEU A 24 -0.63 -2.14 -31.34
CA LEU A 24 -0.85 -1.40 -32.59
C LEU A 24 -1.54 -0.04 -32.39
N ARG A 25 -2.01 0.28 -31.19
CA ARG A 25 -2.86 1.46 -30.96
C ARG A 25 -2.17 2.61 -30.22
N SER A 26 -1.13 2.33 -29.43
CA SER A 26 -0.45 3.34 -28.58
C SER A 26 1.05 3.40 -28.87
N THR A 27 1.63 4.60 -28.96
CA THR A 27 3.08 4.77 -29.05
C THR A 27 3.76 4.56 -27.69
N GLU A 28 5.06 4.26 -27.67
CA GLU A 28 5.86 4.17 -26.42
C GLU A 28 5.74 5.46 -25.58
N GLN A 29 5.65 6.62 -26.24
CA GLN A 29 5.49 7.91 -25.60
C GLN A 29 4.10 8.12 -24.97
N ASP A 30 3.03 7.59 -25.60
CA ASP A 30 1.69 7.60 -25.02
C ASP A 30 1.63 6.75 -23.75
N ARG A 31 2.33 5.60 -23.76
CA ARG A 31 2.42 4.69 -22.60
C ARG A 31 3.15 5.37 -21.45
N ASP A 32 4.30 5.98 -21.70
CA ASP A 32 5.07 6.73 -20.68
C ASP A 32 4.27 7.89 -20.08
N SER A 33 3.50 8.60 -20.90
CA SER A 33 2.59 9.66 -20.44
C SER A 33 1.51 9.12 -19.49
N ILE A 34 0.93 7.96 -19.82
CA ILE A 34 -0.02 7.27 -18.95
C ILE A 34 0.64 6.82 -17.63
N GLU A 35 1.88 6.29 -17.67
CA GLU A 35 2.60 5.94 -16.43
C GLU A 35 2.81 7.14 -15.53
N HIS A 36 3.19 8.28 -16.12
CA HIS A 36 3.40 9.51 -15.38
C HIS A 36 2.09 10.02 -14.76
N GLU A 37 0.99 10.02 -15.52
CA GLU A 37 -0.33 10.45 -15.04
C GLU A 37 -0.84 9.56 -13.89
N VAL A 38 -0.72 8.23 -14.04
CA VAL A 38 -1.07 7.28 -12.98
C VAL A 38 -0.20 7.50 -11.74
N GLY A 39 1.12 7.69 -11.92
CA GLY A 39 2.04 7.97 -10.83
C GLY A 39 1.69 9.25 -10.07
N LEU A 40 1.39 10.35 -10.77
CA LEU A 40 0.93 11.60 -10.16
C LEU A 40 -0.38 11.41 -9.37
N PHE A 41 -1.34 10.69 -9.95
CA PHE A 41 -2.62 10.45 -9.31
C PHE A 41 -2.48 9.63 -8.02
N VAL A 42 -1.66 8.58 -8.05
CA VAL A 42 -1.35 7.76 -6.88
C VAL A 42 -0.66 8.60 -5.80
N LYS A 43 0.32 9.44 -6.18
CA LYS A 43 0.98 10.38 -5.25
C LYS A 43 -0.02 11.35 -4.60
N THR A 44 -0.92 11.96 -5.37
CA THR A 44 -1.97 12.85 -4.83
C THR A 44 -2.95 12.13 -3.92
N CYS A 45 -3.37 10.90 -4.27
CA CYS A 45 -4.27 10.13 -3.41
C CYS A 45 -3.59 9.76 -2.09
N ARG A 46 -2.31 9.40 -2.14
CA ARG A 46 -1.48 9.15 -0.96
C ARG A 46 -1.43 10.36 -0.04
N GLU A 47 -1.03 11.53 -0.53
CA GLU A 47 -0.92 12.74 0.29
C GLU A 47 -2.22 13.06 1.04
N ARG A 48 -3.37 12.81 0.39
CA ARG A 48 -4.69 13.00 1.00
C ARG A 48 -5.01 11.96 2.07
N ILE A 49 -4.61 10.71 1.87
CA ILE A 49 -4.75 9.63 2.85
C ILE A 49 -3.83 9.89 4.06
N ASP A 50 -2.59 10.30 3.82
CA ASP A 50 -1.62 10.65 4.86
C ASP A 50 -2.12 11.85 5.67
N PHE A 51 -2.70 12.87 5.01
CA PHE A 51 -3.33 14.00 5.69
C PHE A 51 -4.51 13.58 6.58
N LEU A 52 -5.40 12.70 6.09
CA LEU A 52 -6.50 12.16 6.89
C LEU A 52 -5.96 11.39 8.11
N THR A 53 -4.95 10.55 7.91
CA THR A 53 -4.32 9.77 8.98
C THR A 53 -3.74 10.69 10.06
N ALA A 54 -3.00 11.73 9.65
CA ALA A 54 -2.44 12.70 10.57
C ALA A 54 -3.49 13.53 11.32
N MET A 55 -4.67 13.78 10.72
CA MET A 55 -5.77 14.41 11.44
C MET A 55 -6.36 13.49 12.52
N ILE A 56 -6.52 12.20 12.21
CA ILE A 56 -7.05 11.21 13.16
C ILE A 56 -6.07 11.03 14.35
N GLU A 57 -4.77 10.93 14.08
CA GLU A 57 -3.75 10.84 15.14
C GLU A 57 -3.75 12.07 16.07
N LYS A 58 -3.97 13.27 15.51
CA LYS A 58 -4.12 14.49 16.32
C LYS A 58 -5.39 14.46 17.18
N GLU A 59 -6.48 13.89 16.67
CA GLU A 59 -7.74 13.76 17.39
C GLU A 59 -7.61 12.78 18.59
N GLU A 60 -6.79 11.73 18.46
CA GLU A 60 -6.46 10.82 19.59
C GLU A 60 -5.66 11.52 20.70
N ILE A 61 -4.68 12.37 20.36
CA ILE A 61 -3.78 13.01 21.34
C ILE A 61 -4.50 14.09 22.17
N VAL A 62 -5.49 14.78 21.58
CA VAL A 62 -6.24 15.85 22.24
C VAL A 62 -7.35 15.31 23.17
N GLY A 63 -7.64 13.99 23.10
CA GLY A 63 -8.49 13.30 24.07
C GLY A 63 -7.90 13.39 25.49
N HIS A 64 -8.58 14.11 26.38
CA HIS A 64 -8.20 14.31 27.80
C HIS A 64 -7.76 12.99 28.50
N PRO A 65 -6.83 13.01 29.48
CA PRO A 65 -6.33 11.83 30.16
C PRO A 65 -7.47 10.95 30.69
N ARG A 66 -7.47 9.70 30.25
CA ARG A 66 -8.57 8.73 30.32
C ARG A 66 -9.07 8.37 31.73
N TRP A 67 -8.41 8.86 32.78
CA TRP A 67 -8.79 8.64 34.18
C TRP A 67 -9.65 9.75 34.78
N PHE A 68 -9.76 10.93 34.14
CA PHE A 68 -10.55 12.06 34.65
C PHE A 68 -11.93 12.24 34.00
N SER A 69 -12.26 11.55 32.90
CA SER A 69 -13.49 11.76 32.13
C SER A 69 -14.62 10.80 32.53
N GLY A 70 -15.17 10.96 33.74
CA GLY A 70 -16.35 10.24 34.24
C GLY A 70 -17.69 10.62 33.58
N ARG A 71 -17.76 10.81 32.26
CA ARG A 71 -19.01 11.18 31.56
C ARG A 71 -19.28 10.31 30.34
N ALA A 72 -20.55 9.94 30.20
CA ALA A 72 -21.19 9.07 29.21
C ALA A 72 -21.01 9.44 27.71
N GLY A 73 -19.99 10.22 27.33
CA GLY A 73 -19.67 10.60 25.95
C GLY A 73 -18.52 9.80 25.30
N SER A 74 -17.84 8.93 26.05
CA SER A 74 -16.63 8.24 25.55
C SER A 74 -16.90 7.19 24.47
N SER A 75 -18.11 6.62 24.38
CA SER A 75 -18.44 5.60 23.37
C SER A 75 -18.60 6.19 21.97
N GLY A 76 -19.19 7.39 21.85
CA GLY A 76 -19.45 8.02 20.55
C GLY A 76 -18.15 8.45 19.85
N ASN A 77 -17.15 8.90 20.60
CA ASN A 77 -15.86 9.30 20.04
C ASN A 77 -15.04 8.08 19.61
N ALA A 78 -15.07 6.99 20.39
CA ALA A 78 -14.37 5.76 20.01
C ALA A 78 -14.96 5.12 18.75
N ASP A 79 -16.28 5.12 18.60
CA ASP A 79 -16.97 4.62 17.41
C ASP A 79 -16.67 5.50 16.18
N MET A 80 -16.63 6.83 16.36
CA MET A 80 -16.27 7.76 15.28
C MET A 80 -14.80 7.61 14.85
N VAL A 81 -13.88 7.44 15.79
CA VAL A 81 -12.45 7.20 15.51
C VAL A 81 -12.24 5.84 14.83
N ALA A 82 -12.92 4.79 15.29
CA ALA A 82 -12.88 3.48 14.64
C ALA A 82 -13.44 3.54 13.20
N HIS A 83 -14.54 4.25 13.00
CA HIS A 83 -15.10 4.49 11.67
C HIS A 83 -14.12 5.29 10.78
N GLN A 84 -13.49 6.34 11.29
CA GLN A 84 -12.47 7.10 10.57
C GLN A 84 -11.29 6.22 10.15
N HIS A 85 -10.71 5.42 11.07
CA HIS A 85 -9.65 4.47 10.72
C HIS A 85 -10.12 3.43 9.69
N GLY A 86 -11.35 2.92 9.80
CA GLY A 86 -11.93 2.00 8.84
C GLY A 86 -12.06 2.60 7.44
N VAL A 87 -12.47 3.86 7.33
CA VAL A 87 -12.54 4.59 6.05
C VAL A 87 -11.13 4.73 5.43
N VAL A 88 -10.13 5.10 6.23
CA VAL A 88 -8.75 5.22 5.75
C VAL A 88 -8.20 3.86 5.30
N LEU A 89 -8.51 2.77 6.01
CA LEU A 89 -8.14 1.41 5.64
C LEU A 89 -8.75 0.99 4.29
N ILE A 90 -10.04 1.24 4.08
CA ILE A 90 -10.72 0.89 2.82
C ILE A 90 -10.15 1.72 1.66
N LEU A 91 -10.00 3.03 1.86
CA LEU A 91 -9.39 3.91 0.86
C LEU A 91 -7.98 3.45 0.53
N SER A 92 -7.25 3.03 1.56
CA SER A 92 -5.89 2.60 1.35
C SER A 92 -5.86 1.30 0.56
N GLU A 93 -6.51 0.24 1.02
CA GLU A 93 -6.61 -1.05 0.33
C GLU A 93 -7.02 -0.91 -1.16
N ARG A 94 -7.98 -0.02 -1.45
CA ARG A 94 -8.39 0.26 -2.84
C ARG A 94 -7.25 0.88 -3.66
N LEU A 95 -6.54 1.87 -3.13
CA LEU A 95 -5.40 2.47 -3.80
C LEU A 95 -4.25 1.46 -3.99
N HIS A 96 -4.02 0.57 -3.02
CA HIS A 96 -3.07 -0.54 -3.15
C HIS A 96 -3.46 -1.45 -4.32
N SER A 97 -4.72 -1.87 -4.37
CA SER A 97 -5.20 -2.81 -5.39
C SER A 97 -5.04 -2.24 -6.81
N VAL A 98 -5.31 -0.94 -7.00
CA VAL A 98 -5.16 -0.27 -8.29
C VAL A 98 -3.69 -0.12 -8.66
N THR A 99 -2.84 0.25 -7.69
CA THR A 99 -1.38 0.35 -7.90
C THR A 99 -0.78 -1.01 -8.26
N ALA A 100 -1.15 -2.07 -7.56
CA ALA A 100 -0.68 -3.43 -7.82
C ALA A 100 -1.15 -3.96 -9.18
N LEU A 101 -2.36 -3.62 -9.63
CA LEU A 101 -2.82 -3.95 -10.97
C LEU A 101 -2.00 -3.22 -12.04
N PHE A 102 -1.69 -1.94 -11.81
CA PHE A 102 -0.87 -1.15 -12.71
C PHE A 102 0.57 -1.68 -12.80
N ASP A 103 1.17 -2.03 -11.66
CA ASP A 103 2.51 -2.63 -11.59
C ASP A 103 2.61 -3.94 -12.41
N ARG A 104 1.53 -4.75 -12.45
CA ARG A 104 1.48 -5.95 -13.29
C ARG A 104 1.54 -5.63 -14.78
N PHE A 105 0.80 -4.61 -15.24
CA PHE A 105 0.84 -4.20 -16.65
C PHE A 105 2.21 -3.65 -17.03
N ARG A 106 2.82 -2.90 -16.11
CA ARG A 106 4.16 -2.35 -16.28
C ARG A 106 5.23 -3.43 -16.35
N ALA A 107 5.16 -4.42 -15.47
CA ALA A 107 6.07 -5.58 -15.47
C ALA A 107 5.98 -6.36 -16.79
N ALA A 108 4.77 -6.53 -17.36
CA ALA A 108 4.59 -7.16 -18.66
C ALA A 108 5.27 -6.37 -19.80
N ARG A 109 5.12 -5.03 -19.83
CA ARG A 109 5.83 -4.17 -20.78
C ARG A 109 7.35 -4.28 -20.62
N PHE A 110 7.85 -4.30 -19.39
CA PHE A 110 9.28 -4.39 -19.11
C PHE A 110 9.88 -5.71 -19.62
N GLN A 111 9.18 -6.82 -19.36
CA GLN A 111 9.56 -8.12 -19.87
C GLN A 111 9.62 -8.13 -21.40
N GLU A 112 8.63 -7.54 -22.06
CA GLU A 112 8.61 -7.39 -23.53
C GLU A 112 9.74 -6.48 -24.06
N ALA A 113 10.06 -5.40 -23.34
CA ALA A 113 11.14 -4.50 -23.71
C ALA A 113 12.51 -5.20 -23.64
N ILE A 114 12.74 -5.99 -22.59
CA ILE A 114 13.92 -6.84 -22.44
C ILE A 114 13.97 -7.90 -23.55
N GLU A 115 12.86 -8.58 -23.83
CA GLU A 115 12.81 -9.62 -24.86
C GLU A 115 13.07 -9.07 -26.28
N LYS A 116 12.70 -7.80 -26.53
CA LYS A 116 12.96 -7.10 -27.78
C LYS A 116 14.41 -6.59 -27.89
N SER A 117 14.98 -6.11 -26.79
CA SER A 117 16.35 -5.60 -26.75
C SER A 117 17.40 -6.70 -26.65
N MET A 118 17.03 -7.88 -26.17
CA MET A 118 17.90 -9.05 -26.24
C MET A 118 18.19 -9.34 -27.71
N PRO A 119 19.45 -9.21 -28.18
CA PRO A 119 19.79 -9.59 -29.53
C PRO A 119 19.38 -11.06 -29.67
N ARG A 120 18.58 -11.37 -30.69
CA ARG A 120 18.42 -12.73 -31.19
C ARG A 120 19.83 -13.17 -31.60
N TRP A 121 20.60 -13.69 -30.65
CA TRP A 121 21.81 -14.43 -30.91
C TRP A 121 21.39 -15.53 -31.88
N ARG A 122 21.61 -15.27 -33.17
CA ARG A 122 21.29 -16.18 -34.26
C ARG A 122 21.98 -17.47 -33.88
N LYS A 123 21.20 -18.47 -33.48
CA LYS A 123 21.65 -19.86 -33.41
C LYS A 123 22.33 -20.15 -34.74
N GLY A 124 23.64 -20.36 -34.66
CA GLY A 124 24.60 -20.38 -35.75
C GLY A 124 24.05 -20.70 -37.14
N GLU A 125 24.09 -19.70 -38.02
CA GLU A 125 24.28 -19.97 -39.44
C GLU A 125 25.70 -20.52 -39.59
N LYS A 126 25.77 -21.85 -39.60
CA LYS A 126 27.00 -22.57 -39.91
C LYS A 126 27.54 -22.03 -41.23
N SER A 127 28.69 -21.38 -41.14
CA SER A 127 29.62 -21.11 -42.23
C SER A 127 29.78 -22.39 -43.07
N LYS A 128 29.06 -22.46 -44.19
CA LYS A 128 29.38 -23.39 -45.27
C LYS A 128 30.57 -22.79 -46.00
N LYS A 129 31.78 -23.10 -45.54
CA LYS A 129 32.97 -23.04 -46.39
C LYS A 129 32.81 -24.11 -47.47
N SER A 130 32.35 -23.72 -48.65
CA SER A 130 32.59 -24.48 -49.87
C SER A 130 34.02 -24.15 -50.31
N ASN A 131 34.94 -25.08 -50.06
CA ASN A 131 36.25 -25.07 -50.71
C ASN A 131 36.04 -25.30 -52.21
N THR A 132 36.27 -24.26 -52.99
CA THR A 132 36.16 -24.29 -54.45
C THR A 132 37.35 -23.50 -55.00
N TRP A 133 38.42 -24.26 -55.24
CA TRP A 133 39.56 -24.07 -56.15
C TRP A 133 40.63 -23.03 -55.78
N ALA A 134 41.77 -23.58 -55.34
CA ALA A 134 43.07 -23.06 -55.71
C ALA A 134 43.22 -23.15 -57.24
N ASP A 135 43.62 -22.08 -57.91
CA ASP A 135 44.85 -22.04 -58.72
C ASP A 135 45.13 -20.63 -59.26
N ASN A 136 46.42 -20.29 -59.33
CA ASN A 136 47.07 -19.16 -60.01
C ASN A 136 46.76 -17.72 -59.55
N GLN A 137 47.75 -17.03 -58.99
CA GLN A 137 48.80 -16.35 -59.77
C GLN A 137 49.63 -15.44 -58.85
N GLU A 138 50.96 -15.54 -58.94
CA GLU A 138 51.92 -14.62 -58.30
C GLU A 138 51.76 -13.19 -58.83
N HIS A 139 50.96 -12.37 -58.15
CA HIS A 139 51.10 -10.92 -58.09
C HIS A 139 50.33 -10.40 -56.86
N GLY A 140 50.92 -9.49 -56.08
CA GLY A 140 50.20 -8.75 -55.04
C GLY A 140 50.36 -9.24 -53.58
N LYS A 141 51.60 -9.32 -53.07
CA LYS A 141 51.80 -9.35 -51.60
C LYS A 141 51.25 -8.08 -50.92
N GLU A 142 51.19 -6.97 -51.66
CA GLU A 142 50.54 -5.73 -51.23
C GLU A 142 49.01 -5.83 -51.25
N GLU A 143 48.39 -6.43 -52.28
CA GLU A 143 46.93 -6.60 -52.33
C GLU A 143 46.39 -7.54 -51.25
N ALA A 144 47.11 -8.60 -50.89
CA ALA A 144 46.73 -9.50 -49.79
C ALA A 144 46.85 -8.84 -48.41
N SER A 145 47.84 -7.96 -48.20
CA SER A 145 47.97 -7.16 -46.98
C SER A 145 46.85 -6.12 -46.90
N ILE A 146 46.52 -5.44 -48.01
CA ILE A 146 45.42 -4.46 -48.07
C ILE A 146 44.08 -5.14 -47.79
N VAL A 147 43.82 -6.33 -48.36
CA VAL A 147 42.58 -7.09 -48.09
C VAL A 147 42.52 -7.58 -46.64
N GLN A 148 43.65 -7.92 -46.03
CA GLN A 148 43.71 -8.34 -44.64
C GLN A 148 43.55 -7.17 -43.66
N ASP A 149 44.15 -6.02 -43.94
CA ASP A 149 43.98 -4.77 -43.18
C ASP A 149 42.56 -4.24 -43.32
N LEU A 150 41.98 -4.21 -44.53
CA LEU A 150 40.58 -3.83 -44.74
C LEU A 150 39.60 -4.74 -44.00
N LYS A 151 39.94 -6.03 -43.85
CA LYS A 151 39.13 -6.99 -43.09
C LYS A 151 39.30 -6.79 -41.59
N GLN A 152 40.48 -6.40 -41.14
CA GLN A 152 40.76 -6.03 -39.76
C GLN A 152 39.98 -4.76 -39.38
N ASP A 153 40.03 -3.73 -40.24
CA ASP A 153 39.29 -2.48 -40.09
C ASP A 153 37.78 -2.71 -40.03
N LEU A 154 37.24 -3.57 -40.91
CA LEU A 154 35.81 -3.92 -40.91
C LEU A 154 35.38 -4.65 -39.63
N LEU A 155 36.24 -5.53 -39.08
CA LEU A 155 35.98 -6.23 -37.82
C LEU A 155 36.06 -5.27 -36.64
N GLU A 156 37.00 -4.33 -36.63
CA GLU A 156 37.08 -3.27 -35.63
C GLU A 156 35.85 -2.35 -35.68
N GLU A 157 35.37 -2.00 -36.87
CA GLU A 157 34.13 -1.24 -37.06
C GLU A 157 32.90 -2.01 -36.57
N GLU A 158 32.78 -3.31 -36.88
CA GLU A 158 31.69 -4.17 -36.40
C GLU A 158 31.71 -4.32 -34.88
N THR A 159 32.88 -4.55 -34.28
CA THR A 159 33.02 -4.63 -32.82
C THR A 159 32.69 -3.31 -32.13
N HIS A 160 33.13 -2.18 -32.69
CA HIS A 160 32.78 -0.87 -32.17
C HIS A 160 31.27 -0.60 -32.27
N ALA A 161 30.64 -0.96 -33.40
CA ALA A 161 29.19 -0.84 -33.57
C ALA A 161 28.40 -1.68 -32.56
N LEU A 162 28.81 -2.93 -32.33
CA LEU A 162 28.22 -3.82 -31.32
C LEU A 162 28.41 -3.27 -29.89
N GLN A 163 29.58 -2.70 -29.59
CA GLN A 163 29.85 -2.13 -28.29
C GLN A 163 28.99 -0.89 -28.01
N VAL A 164 28.77 -0.06 -29.03
CA VAL A 164 27.84 1.08 -28.95
C VAL A 164 26.40 0.60 -28.75
N GLU A 165 25.96 -0.43 -29.48
CA GLU A 165 24.62 -1.02 -29.30
C GLU A 165 24.43 -1.57 -27.88
N LEU A 166 25.38 -2.34 -27.37
CA LEU A 166 25.35 -2.87 -26.00
C LEU A 166 25.31 -1.77 -24.94
N THR A 167 26.07 -0.69 -25.14
CA THR A 167 26.08 0.44 -24.21
C THR A 167 24.72 1.14 -24.20
N ASN A 168 24.12 1.37 -25.37
CA ASN A 168 22.79 1.96 -25.48
C ASN A 168 21.69 1.05 -24.88
N LEU A 169 21.81 -0.27 -25.06
CA LEU A 169 20.91 -1.24 -24.43
C LEU A 169 21.03 -1.23 -22.90
N LEU A 170 22.25 -1.08 -22.37
CA LEU A 170 22.49 -0.99 -20.94
C LEU A 170 21.90 0.29 -20.35
N ASP A 171 22.10 1.43 -20.99
CA ASP A 171 21.54 2.72 -20.54
C ASP A 171 20.01 2.67 -20.52
N THR A 172 19.39 2.14 -21.58
CA THR A 172 17.93 1.99 -21.64
C THR A 172 17.39 0.98 -20.60
N ALA A 173 18.11 -0.10 -20.33
CA ALA A 173 17.76 -1.06 -19.26
C ALA A 173 17.87 -0.43 -17.87
N GLN A 174 18.93 0.34 -17.59
CA GLN A 174 19.09 1.03 -16.30
C GLN A 174 18.03 2.10 -16.07
N GLU A 175 17.68 2.88 -17.09
CA GLU A 175 16.63 3.89 -16.98
C GLU A 175 15.27 3.24 -16.69
N THR A 176 14.96 2.13 -17.37
CA THR A 176 13.70 1.40 -17.19
C THR A 176 13.64 0.68 -15.84
N GLU A 177 14.74 0.10 -15.37
CA GLU A 177 14.87 -0.49 -14.03
C GLU A 177 14.61 0.55 -12.94
N ARG A 178 15.25 1.73 -13.02
CA ARG A 178 15.06 2.82 -12.05
C ARG A 178 13.60 3.25 -11.96
N LYS A 179 12.94 3.39 -13.11
CA LYS A 179 11.53 3.76 -13.21
C LYS A 179 10.62 2.70 -12.57
N MET A 180 10.93 1.40 -12.70
CA MET A 180 10.19 0.30 -12.06
C MET A 180 10.37 0.29 -10.53
N ILE A 181 11.59 0.51 -10.06
CA ILE A 181 11.93 0.47 -8.62
C ILE A 181 11.19 1.58 -7.85
N GLU A 182 11.08 2.81 -8.38
CA GLU A 182 10.41 3.91 -7.68
C GLU A 182 8.94 3.58 -7.32
N MET A 183 8.20 2.99 -8.28
CA MET A 183 6.79 2.67 -8.07
C MET A 183 6.60 1.42 -7.20
N SER A 184 7.47 0.42 -7.36
CA SER A 184 7.48 -0.77 -6.49
C SER A 184 7.77 -0.40 -5.04
N ALA A 185 8.70 0.51 -4.80
CA ALA A 185 8.97 1.06 -3.47
C ALA A 185 7.74 1.79 -2.90
N LEU A 186 7.04 2.58 -3.72
CA LEU A 186 5.80 3.24 -3.31
C LEU A 186 4.71 2.23 -2.93
N ASN A 187 4.51 1.19 -3.74
CA ASN A 187 3.54 0.14 -3.47
C ASN A 187 3.88 -0.65 -2.19
N HIS A 188 5.17 -0.90 -1.93
CA HIS A 188 5.62 -1.57 -0.71
C HIS A 188 5.34 -0.74 0.55
N LEU A 189 5.69 0.55 0.54
CA LEU A 189 5.36 1.47 1.65
C LEU A 189 3.86 1.49 1.93
N PHE A 190 3.06 1.34 0.89
CA PHE A 190 1.62 1.29 0.98
C PHE A 190 1.11 0.05 1.72
N SER A 191 1.60 -1.14 1.39
CA SER A 191 1.28 -2.38 2.11
C SER A 191 1.56 -2.25 3.60
N THR A 192 2.68 -1.62 3.96
CA THR A 192 3.05 -1.39 5.36
C THR A 192 2.06 -0.46 6.07
N HIS A 193 1.63 0.61 5.42
CA HIS A 193 0.67 1.55 6.01
C HIS A 193 -0.72 0.93 6.19
N VAL A 194 -1.20 0.14 5.22
CA VAL A 194 -2.45 -0.63 5.33
C VAL A 194 -2.38 -1.59 6.52
N LEU A 195 -1.27 -2.31 6.68
CA LEU A 195 -1.07 -3.23 7.79
C LEU A 195 -1.11 -2.50 9.14
N HIS A 196 -0.41 -1.37 9.25
CA HIS A 196 -0.40 -0.56 10.46
C HIS A 196 -1.80 -0.06 10.84
N GLN A 197 -2.59 0.41 9.87
CA GLN A 197 -3.97 0.84 10.11
C GLN A 197 -4.89 -0.29 10.57
N ALA A 198 -4.72 -1.49 10.02
CA ALA A 198 -5.49 -2.66 10.47
C ALA A 198 -5.21 -2.97 11.95
N GLN A 199 -3.95 -2.89 12.38
CA GLN A 199 -3.56 -3.09 13.77
C GLN A 199 -4.14 -2.01 14.72
N GLN A 200 -4.19 -0.75 14.26
CA GLN A 200 -4.79 0.35 15.04
C GLN A 200 -6.30 0.10 15.28
N ILE A 201 -7.03 -0.36 14.26
CA ILE A 201 -8.46 -0.69 14.38
C ILE A 201 -8.68 -1.84 15.37
N GLU A 202 -7.85 -2.89 15.31
CA GLU A 202 -7.94 -4.01 16.25
C GLU A 202 -7.76 -3.55 17.70
N LYS A 203 -6.78 -2.68 17.95
CA LYS A 203 -6.57 -2.08 19.27
C LYS A 203 -7.77 -1.25 19.73
N LEU A 204 -8.34 -0.43 18.85
CA LEU A 204 -9.53 0.37 19.15
C LEU A 204 -10.74 -0.53 19.46
N TYR A 205 -10.89 -1.63 18.74
CA TYR A 205 -11.94 -2.62 18.99
C TYR A 205 -11.80 -3.26 20.38
N GLN A 206 -10.60 -3.70 20.76
CA GLN A 206 -10.33 -4.24 22.11
C GLN A 206 -10.67 -3.20 23.19
N GLN A 207 -10.26 -1.94 23.00
CA GLN A 207 -10.59 -0.87 23.94
C GLN A 207 -12.10 -0.61 24.06
N ALA A 208 -12.85 -0.72 22.96
CA ALA A 208 -14.30 -0.58 22.97
C ALA A 208 -14.98 -1.74 23.71
N LEU A 209 -14.47 -2.96 23.57
CA LEU A 209 -14.94 -4.13 24.33
C LEU A 209 -14.69 -3.94 25.82
N ASP A 210 -13.46 -3.59 26.22
CA ASP A 210 -13.11 -3.34 27.63
C ASP A 210 -13.96 -2.22 28.24
N ALA A 211 -14.17 -1.13 27.50
CA ALA A 211 -15.03 -0.03 27.93
C ALA A 211 -16.48 -0.48 28.14
N THR A 212 -17.00 -1.29 27.22
CA THR A 212 -18.36 -1.85 27.32
C THR A 212 -18.50 -2.77 28.52
N GLU A 213 -17.53 -3.67 28.74
CA GLU A 213 -17.50 -4.57 29.90
C GLU A 213 -17.45 -3.76 31.22
N ASN A 214 -16.63 -2.71 31.27
CA ASN A 214 -16.54 -1.84 32.44
C ASN A 214 -17.84 -1.07 32.73
N VAL A 215 -18.53 -0.61 31.68
CA VAL A 215 -19.85 0.02 31.82
C VAL A 215 -20.90 -0.99 32.30
N GLU A 216 -20.89 -2.21 31.78
CA GLU A 216 -21.79 -3.29 32.21
C GLU A 216 -21.57 -3.63 33.70
N LYS A 217 -20.29 -3.85 34.09
CA LYS A 217 -19.90 -4.08 35.49
C LYS A 217 -20.32 -2.92 36.37
N GLY A 218 -20.05 -1.68 35.96
CA GLY A 218 -20.45 -0.47 36.69
C GLY A 218 -21.98 -0.38 36.88
N ASN A 219 -22.75 -0.68 35.85
CA ASN A 219 -24.21 -0.68 35.91
C ASN A 219 -24.74 -1.77 36.86
N LYS A 220 -24.11 -2.95 36.88
CA LYS A 220 -24.42 -4.02 37.83
C LYS A 220 -24.17 -3.59 39.27
N GLU A 221 -23.06 -2.92 39.54
CA GLU A 221 -22.74 -2.41 40.88
C GLU A 221 -23.69 -1.26 41.30
N ILE A 222 -24.08 -0.37 40.38
CA ILE A 222 -25.10 0.66 40.65
C ILE A 222 -26.43 0.01 41.03
N ARG A 223 -26.89 -1.01 40.28
CA ARG A 223 -28.12 -1.74 40.60
C ARG A 223 -28.05 -2.41 41.97
N LYS A 224 -26.91 -3.03 42.32
CA LYS A 224 -26.68 -3.60 43.66
C LYS A 224 -26.72 -2.53 44.75
N ALA A 225 -26.12 -1.36 44.53
CA ALA A 225 -26.11 -0.25 45.47
C ALA A 225 -27.51 0.32 45.72
N ILE A 226 -28.33 0.45 44.67
CA ILE A 226 -29.75 0.83 44.78
C ILE A 226 -30.49 -0.19 45.65
N GLY A 227 -30.32 -1.49 45.40
CA GLY A 227 -30.92 -2.56 46.21
C GLY A 227 -30.50 -2.51 47.69
N ARG A 228 -29.21 -2.28 47.97
CA ARG A 228 -28.68 -2.14 49.34
C ARG A 228 -29.27 -0.93 50.08
N SER A 229 -29.46 0.20 49.39
CA SER A 229 -30.00 1.42 50.00
C SER A 229 -31.41 1.23 50.55
N ASN A 230 -32.24 0.42 49.88
CA ASN A 230 -33.60 0.13 50.33
C ASN A 230 -33.59 -0.74 51.61
N SER A 231 -32.71 -1.74 51.64
CA SER A 231 -32.53 -2.59 52.82
C SER A 231 -32.07 -1.79 54.05
N SER A 232 -31.10 -0.89 53.88
CA SER A 232 -30.62 -0.04 54.98
C SER A 232 -31.72 0.86 55.55
N ARG A 233 -32.56 1.46 54.70
CA ARG A 233 -33.71 2.27 55.14
C ARG A 233 -34.72 1.45 55.95
N THR A 234 -35.02 0.23 55.53
CA THR A 234 -35.90 -0.67 56.31
C THR A 234 -35.32 -1.05 57.66
N PHE A 235 -34.02 -1.32 57.76
CA PHE A 235 -33.36 -1.61 59.04
C PHE A 235 -33.38 -0.41 59.99
N LEU A 236 -33.15 0.81 59.48
CA LEU A 236 -33.17 2.03 60.28
C LEU A 236 -34.59 2.31 60.83
N LEU A 237 -35.63 2.16 60.00
CA LEU A 237 -37.02 2.27 60.45
C LEU A 237 -37.37 1.23 61.51
N LEU A 238 -36.95 -0.02 61.33
CA LEU A 238 -37.21 -1.09 62.31
C LEU A 238 -36.57 -0.75 63.67
N PHE A 239 -35.32 -0.28 63.67
CA PHE A 239 -34.64 0.19 64.89
C PHE A 239 -35.38 1.36 65.55
N LEU A 240 -35.84 2.34 64.76
CA LEU A 240 -36.58 3.49 65.25
C LEU A 240 -37.90 3.11 65.94
N PHE A 241 -38.59 2.06 65.49
CA PHE A 241 -39.84 1.62 66.12
C PHE A 241 -39.62 0.67 67.29
N VAL A 242 -38.61 -0.20 67.23
CA VAL A 242 -38.37 -1.21 68.27
C VAL A 242 -37.74 -0.59 69.53
N LEU A 243 -36.84 0.39 69.39
CA LEU A 243 -36.18 1.02 70.55
C LEU A 243 -37.15 1.74 71.50
N PRO A 244 -38.09 2.59 71.02
CA PRO A 244 -39.06 3.27 71.88
C PRO A 244 -40.06 2.30 72.49
N LEU A 245 -40.48 1.27 71.75
CA LEU A 245 -41.34 0.20 72.28
C LEU A 245 -40.66 -0.54 73.43
N ALA A 246 -39.38 -0.86 73.31
CA ALA A 246 -38.61 -1.48 74.37
C ALA A 246 -38.49 -0.57 75.61
N LEU A 247 -38.25 0.74 75.41
CA LEU A 247 -38.20 1.71 76.50
C LEU A 247 -39.57 1.92 77.17
N LEU A 248 -40.66 1.95 76.40
CA LEU A 248 -42.02 2.03 76.94
C LEU A 248 -42.38 0.79 77.76
N PHE A 249 -42.02 -0.40 77.27
CA PHE A 249 -42.26 -1.65 77.98
C PHE A 249 -41.45 -1.74 79.28
N LEU A 250 -40.18 -1.29 79.25
CA LEU A 250 -39.34 -1.20 80.44
C LEU A 250 -39.89 -0.21 81.46
N HIS A 251 -40.42 0.94 81.00
CA HIS A 251 -41.06 1.92 81.86
C HIS A 251 -42.38 1.42 82.45
N TRP A 252 -43.15 0.60 81.72
CA TRP A 252 -44.38 0.01 82.23
C TRP A 252 -44.13 -1.13 83.23
N TYR A 253 -43.00 -1.83 83.09
CA TYR A 253 -42.64 -2.95 83.97
C TYR A 253 -42.00 -2.52 85.31
N ASN A 254 -41.43 -1.31 85.37
CA ASN A 254 -40.79 -0.76 86.56
C ASN A 254 -41.74 0.16 87.35
#